data_AF-A0AAQ3M8E3-F1
#
_entry.id   AF-A0AAQ3M8E3-F1
#
_cell.length_a   1.000
_cell.length_b   1.000
_cell.length_c   1.000
_cell.angle_alpha   90.00
_cell.angle_beta   90.00
_cell.angle_gamma   90.00
#
_symmetry.space_group_name_H-M   'P 1'
#
loop_
_entity.id
_entity.type
_entity.pdbx_description
1 polymer ?
#
loop_
_entity_poly.entity_id
_entity_poly.type
_entity_poly.pdbx_seq_one_letter_code
_entity_poly.pdbx_strand_id
1 'polypeptide(L)'
;MLSTLRKARLKDKEMRILMLGLDNAGKTTIVKKIMNEDVNSVSPTLGFIIKTIDYDGYKLNIWDVGGQKTLRTYWKNYFEKTDTLIWVVDATDRERLYDCSQELHGLLLQERLMGASLLVLKNKSDVAGCMSEDDIARGLQLEAIKTHKWHILPCSAMTGLNLHEGLAWVVQDAKDRLFLY
;
A
#
# COMPACT_ATOMS: atom_id res chain seq x y z
N MET A 1 14.29 -19.45 -8.29
CA MET A 1 15.26 -18.34 -8.35
C MET A 1 14.68 -17.04 -7.77
N LEU A 2 13.48 -16.58 -8.19
CA LEU A 2 12.80 -15.42 -7.59
C LEU A 2 12.52 -15.58 -6.09
N SER A 3 12.08 -16.77 -5.65
CA SER A 3 11.81 -17.06 -4.24
C SER A 3 13.07 -17.00 -3.37
N THR A 4 14.23 -17.42 -3.90
CA THR A 4 15.51 -17.44 -3.18
C THR A 4 16.05 -16.03 -2.93
N LEU A 5 16.01 -15.16 -3.95
CA LEU A 5 16.44 -13.76 -3.82
C LEU A 5 15.54 -12.96 -2.88
N ARG A 6 14.24 -13.24 -2.90
CA ARG A 6 13.28 -12.60 -1.99
C ARG A 6 13.50 -13.06 -0.54
N LYS A 7 13.74 -14.35 -0.33
CA LYS A 7 14.10 -14.89 1.00
C LYS A 7 15.40 -14.28 1.53
N ALA A 8 16.42 -14.09 0.68
CA ALA A 8 17.66 -13.44 1.08
C ALA A 8 17.41 -12.01 1.58
N ARG A 9 16.66 -11.20 0.82
CA ARG A 9 16.35 -9.81 1.22
C ARG A 9 15.54 -9.71 2.52
N LEU A 10 14.57 -10.61 2.69
CA LEU A 10 13.80 -10.68 3.94
C LEU A 10 14.70 -11.11 5.12
N LYS A 11 15.69 -11.98 4.90
CA LYS A 11 16.71 -12.31 5.91
C LYS A 11 17.64 -11.13 6.21
N ASP A 12 17.97 -10.33 5.20
CA ASP A 12 18.72 -9.07 5.33
C ASP A 12 17.88 -7.94 5.96
N LYS A 13 16.63 -8.24 6.34
CA LYS A 13 15.65 -7.31 6.91
C LYS A 13 15.38 -6.09 6.03
N GLU A 14 15.51 -6.25 4.72
CA GLU A 14 15.15 -5.22 3.74
C GLU A 14 13.87 -5.59 3.02
N MET A 15 12.90 -4.67 3.01
CA MET A 15 11.61 -4.87 2.36
C MET A 15 11.39 -3.82 1.28
N ARG A 16 10.84 -4.25 0.14
CA ARG A 16 10.34 -3.34 -0.89
C ARG A 16 8.83 -3.22 -0.80
N ILE A 17 8.37 -2.03 -0.48
CA ILE A 17 6.96 -1.72 -0.38
C ILE A 17 6.58 -0.84 -1.57
N LEU A 18 5.55 -1.23 -2.29
CA LEU A 18 4.99 -0.42 -3.36
C LEU A 18 3.67 0.19 -2.87
N MET A 19 3.58 1.52 -2.82
CA MET A 19 2.39 2.24 -2.38
C MET A 19 1.65 2.81 -3.59
N LEU A 20 0.48 2.23 -3.90
CA LEU A 20 -0.40 2.61 -5.00
C LEU A 20 -1.81 2.92 -4.52
N GLY A 21 -2.65 3.39 -5.43
CA GLY A 21 -4.00 3.89 -5.18
C GLY A 21 -4.28 5.08 -6.07
N LEU A 22 -5.55 5.49 -6.16
CA LEU A 22 -5.93 6.62 -7.01
C LEU A 22 -5.27 7.93 -6.56
N ASP A 23 -5.24 8.92 -7.44
CA ASP A 23 -4.91 10.29 -7.06
C ASP A 23 -5.81 10.79 -5.91
N ASN A 24 -5.26 11.69 -5.09
CA ASN A 24 -5.91 12.23 -3.89
C ASN A 24 -6.21 11.22 -2.75
N ALA A 25 -5.85 9.94 -2.89
CA ALA A 25 -6.03 8.96 -1.82
C ALA A 25 -5.17 9.22 -0.57
N GLY A 26 -4.12 10.06 -0.67
CA GLY A 26 -3.27 10.47 0.45
C GLY A 26 -1.98 9.68 0.63
N LYS A 27 -1.50 8.97 -0.41
CA LYS A 27 -0.27 8.16 -0.39
C LYS A 27 0.96 8.94 0.11
N THR A 28 1.29 10.04 -0.55
CA THR A 28 2.43 10.90 -0.17
C THR A 28 2.25 11.47 1.23
N THR A 29 1.03 11.85 1.62
CA THR A 29 0.72 12.33 2.97
C THR A 29 0.99 11.26 4.02
N ILE A 30 0.64 10.00 3.78
CA ILE A 30 0.94 8.87 4.67
C ILE A 30 2.46 8.75 4.86
N VAL A 31 3.22 8.75 3.76
CA VAL A 31 4.68 8.63 3.84
C VAL A 31 5.30 9.79 4.60
N LYS A 32 4.91 11.04 4.28
CA LYS A 32 5.38 12.23 4.98
C LYS A 32 5.02 12.19 6.47
N LYS A 33 3.80 11.76 6.81
CA LYS A 33 3.35 11.66 8.20
C LYS A 33 4.19 10.66 9.01
N ILE A 34 4.47 9.48 8.45
CA ILE A 34 5.32 8.48 9.12
C ILE A 34 6.75 9.02 9.32
N MET A 35 7.25 9.78 8.35
CA MET A 35 8.58 10.40 8.41
C MET A 35 8.64 11.64 9.32
N ASN A 36 7.53 12.02 9.97
CA ASN A 36 7.39 13.27 10.73
C ASN A 36 7.72 14.53 9.89
N GLU A 37 7.43 14.50 8.59
CA GLU A 37 7.56 15.63 7.66
C GLU A 37 6.26 16.46 7.61
N ASP A 38 6.33 17.70 7.10
CA ASP A 38 5.13 18.55 6.93
C ASP A 38 4.14 17.93 5.95
N VAL A 39 2.89 17.80 6.39
CA VAL A 39 1.78 17.22 5.63
C VAL A 39 0.83 18.27 5.05
N ASN A 40 0.98 19.55 5.41
CA ASN A 40 0.09 20.61 4.96
C ASN A 40 0.42 21.10 3.53
N SER A 41 1.67 20.91 3.11
CA SER A 41 2.15 21.24 1.76
C SER A 41 2.44 19.97 0.95
N VAL A 42 1.40 19.39 0.34
CA VAL A 42 1.52 18.20 -0.53
C VAL A 42 0.86 18.48 -1.88
N SER A 43 1.65 18.44 -2.95
CA SER A 43 1.18 18.48 -4.32
C SER A 43 1.05 17.05 -4.90
N PRO A 44 0.24 16.85 -5.96
CA PRO A 44 0.18 15.56 -6.65
C PRO A 44 1.55 15.12 -7.16
N THR A 45 1.96 13.91 -6.81
CA THR A 45 3.25 13.33 -7.23
C THR A 45 3.28 13.09 -8.73
N LEU A 46 4.30 13.65 -9.39
CA LEU A 46 4.67 13.35 -10.77
C LEU A 46 5.74 12.26 -10.76
N GLY A 47 5.42 11.06 -11.25
CA GLY A 47 6.32 9.91 -11.22
C GLY A 47 6.28 9.18 -9.88
N PHE A 48 7.41 9.12 -9.16
CA PHE A 48 7.55 8.38 -7.90
C PHE A 48 8.54 9.03 -6.94
N ILE A 49 8.38 8.72 -5.65
CA ILE A 49 9.27 9.09 -4.55
C ILE A 49 9.67 7.81 -3.83
N ILE A 50 10.94 7.69 -3.45
CA ILE A 50 11.42 6.60 -2.59
C ILE A 50 11.76 7.17 -1.23
N LYS A 51 11.22 6.56 -0.18
CA LYS A 51 11.60 6.81 1.21
C LYS A 51 11.94 5.50 1.89
N THR A 52 13.00 5.51 2.70
CA THR A 52 13.39 4.36 3.52
C THR A 52 13.03 4.67 4.96
N ILE A 53 12.28 3.76 5.58
CA ILE A 53 11.85 3.85 6.98
C ILE A 53 12.47 2.69 7.75
N ASP A 54 13.17 2.99 8.83
CA ASP A 54 13.60 1.97 9.78
C ASP A 54 12.45 1.66 10.76
N TYR A 55 12.00 0.40 10.77
CA TYR A 55 10.90 -0.06 11.62
C TYR A 55 11.19 -1.47 12.16
N ASP A 56 11.27 -1.63 13.48
CA ASP A 56 11.53 -2.92 14.16
C ASP A 56 12.77 -3.67 13.62
N GLY A 57 13.83 -2.90 13.29
CA GLY A 57 15.08 -3.41 12.72
C GLY A 57 14.98 -3.83 11.24
N TYR A 58 13.87 -3.54 10.56
CA TYR A 58 13.70 -3.67 9.11
C TYR A 58 13.85 -2.32 8.41
N LYS A 59 14.48 -2.35 7.23
CA LYS A 59 14.51 -1.22 6.29
C LYS A 59 13.37 -1.35 5.30
N LEU A 60 12.36 -0.51 5.44
CA LEU A 60 11.18 -0.47 4.59
C LEU A 60 11.40 0.56 3.47
N ASN A 61 11.69 0.10 2.26
CA ASN A 61 11.86 0.95 1.09
C ASN A 61 10.50 1.17 0.42
N ILE A 62 9.84 2.28 0.74
CA ILE A 62 8.53 2.64 0.21
C ILE A 62 8.69 3.40 -1.11
N TRP A 63 8.10 2.84 -2.16
CA TRP A 63 7.93 3.48 -3.46
C TRP A 63 6.53 4.09 -3.52
N ASP A 64 6.43 5.39 -3.27
CA ASP A 64 5.20 6.18 -3.44
C ASP A 64 5.09 6.64 -4.89
N VAL A 65 4.04 6.21 -5.60
CA VAL A 65 3.88 6.46 -7.03
C VAL A 65 2.63 7.29 -7.29
N GLY A 66 2.72 8.26 -8.21
CA GLY A 66 1.59 9.09 -8.62
C GLY A 66 0.39 8.27 -9.08
N GLY A 67 -0.81 8.64 -8.62
CA GLY A 67 -2.06 7.91 -8.90
C GLY A 67 -2.96 8.52 -9.96
N GLN A 68 -2.53 9.63 -10.58
CA GLN A 68 -3.29 10.32 -11.62
C GLN A 68 -3.52 9.37 -12.79
N LYS A 69 -4.72 9.40 -13.37
CA LYS A 69 -5.13 8.47 -14.44
C LYS A 69 -4.12 8.38 -15.59
N THR A 70 -3.53 9.49 -16.00
CA THR A 70 -2.51 9.57 -17.05
C THR A 70 -1.18 8.90 -16.68
N LEU A 71 -0.90 8.71 -15.38
CA LEU A 71 0.33 8.13 -14.86
C LEU A 71 0.20 6.63 -14.53
N ARG A 72 -1.03 6.10 -14.40
CA ARG A 72 -1.27 4.70 -13.98
C ARG A 72 -0.68 3.66 -14.94
N THR A 73 -0.57 4.00 -16.23
CA THR A 73 0.08 3.16 -17.26
C THR A 73 1.55 2.85 -16.97
N TYR A 74 2.21 3.68 -16.15
CA TYR A 74 3.61 3.50 -15.75
C TYR A 74 3.78 2.70 -14.46
N TRP A 75 2.72 2.37 -13.72
CA TRP A 75 2.81 1.60 -12.47
C TRP A 75 3.56 0.28 -12.64
N LYS A 76 3.39 -0.39 -13.79
CA LYS A 76 4.07 -1.64 -14.15
C LYS A 76 5.58 -1.59 -14.14
N ASN A 77 6.16 -0.40 -14.27
CA ASN A 77 7.61 -0.19 -14.20
C ASN A 77 8.16 -0.41 -12.78
N TYR A 78 7.28 -0.45 -11.77
CA TYR A 78 7.65 -0.52 -10.35
C TYR A 78 7.22 -1.82 -9.66
N PHE A 79 6.70 -2.83 -10.35
CA PHE A 79 6.20 -4.05 -9.70
C PHE A 79 7.32 -5.00 -9.24
N GLU A 80 8.48 -4.97 -9.90
CA GLU A 80 9.52 -5.97 -9.65
C GLU A 80 9.99 -5.97 -8.19
N LYS A 81 10.16 -7.18 -7.64
CA LYS A 81 10.70 -7.42 -6.29
C LYS A 81 9.88 -6.76 -5.17
N THR A 82 8.58 -6.54 -5.38
CA THR A 82 7.65 -6.03 -4.35
C THR A 82 7.35 -7.11 -3.31
N ASP A 83 7.58 -6.80 -2.03
CA ASP A 83 7.27 -7.69 -0.92
C ASP A 83 5.84 -7.48 -0.41
N THR A 84 5.40 -6.22 -0.40
CA THR A 84 4.06 -5.81 -0.02
C THR A 84 3.57 -4.68 -0.91
N LEU A 85 2.36 -4.82 -1.44
CA LEU A 85 1.60 -3.77 -2.08
C LEU A 85 0.73 -3.09 -1.01
N ILE A 86 0.94 -1.81 -0.78
CA ILE A 86 0.01 -0.97 -0.01
C ILE A 86 -0.94 -0.30 -1.00
N TRP A 87 -2.23 -0.62 -0.90
CA TRP A 87 -3.29 0.00 -1.68
C TRP A 87 -4.05 1.02 -0.83
N VAL A 88 -3.86 2.30 -1.13
CA VAL A 88 -4.45 3.40 -0.38
C VAL A 88 -5.77 3.81 -1.02
N VAL A 89 -6.83 3.85 -0.21
CA VAL A 89 -8.18 4.19 -0.64
C VAL A 89 -8.67 5.41 0.12
N ASP A 90 -9.22 6.37 -0.60
CA ASP A 90 -9.92 7.50 0.00
C ASP A 90 -11.29 7.02 0.49
N ALA A 91 -11.48 6.94 1.81
CA ALA A 91 -12.75 6.51 2.39
C ALA A 91 -13.90 7.50 2.18
N THR A 92 -13.63 8.73 1.74
CA THR A 92 -14.66 9.74 1.44
C THR A 92 -15.17 9.68 0.01
N ASP A 93 -14.43 9.01 -0.88
CA ASP A 93 -14.65 9.04 -2.32
C ASP A 93 -15.45 7.82 -2.82
N ARG A 94 -16.74 7.81 -2.49
CA ARG A 94 -17.66 6.71 -2.84
C ARG A 94 -17.81 6.55 -4.37
N GLU A 95 -17.79 7.66 -5.11
CA GLU A 95 -18.01 7.67 -6.55
C GLU A 95 -16.88 6.96 -7.31
N ARG A 96 -15.63 7.09 -6.86
CA ARG A 96 -14.47 6.45 -7.50
C ARG A 96 -14.12 5.08 -6.94
N LEU A 97 -14.90 4.52 -6.00
CA LEU A 97 -14.61 3.21 -5.43
C LEU A 97 -14.63 2.09 -6.48
N TYR A 98 -15.52 2.17 -7.48
CA TYR A 98 -15.54 1.22 -8.58
C TYR A 98 -14.27 1.30 -9.45
N ASP A 99 -13.83 2.49 -9.83
CA ASP A 99 -12.55 2.71 -10.56
C ASP A 99 -11.37 2.18 -9.74
N CYS A 100 -11.36 2.46 -8.43
CA CYS A 100 -10.35 1.96 -7.49
C CYS A 100 -10.31 0.43 -7.45
N SER A 101 -11.47 -0.23 -7.45
CA SER A 101 -11.59 -1.68 -7.51
C SER A 101 -11.04 -2.26 -8.82
N GLN A 102 -11.43 -1.69 -9.97
CA GLN A 102 -10.95 -2.16 -11.28
C GLN A 102 -9.42 -2.06 -11.41
N GLU A 103 -8.84 -0.95 -10.95
CA GLU A 103 -7.38 -0.76 -10.95
C GLU A 103 -6.68 -1.78 -10.04
N LEU A 104 -7.19 -2.01 -8.82
CA LEU A 104 -6.64 -3.02 -7.91
C LEU A 104 -6.65 -4.42 -8.53
N HIS A 105 -7.78 -4.86 -9.06
CA HIS A 105 -7.90 -6.19 -9.66
C HIS A 105 -6.99 -6.33 -10.89
N GLY A 106 -6.94 -5.31 -11.76
CA GLY A 106 -6.04 -5.31 -12.92
C GLY A 106 -4.55 -5.41 -12.53
N LEU A 107 -4.16 -4.78 -11.42
CA LEU A 107 -2.82 -4.88 -10.85
C LEU A 107 -2.50 -6.27 -10.32
N LEU A 108 -3.42 -6.89 -9.58
CA LEU A 108 -3.17 -8.20 -8.95
C LEU A 108 -3.09 -9.36 -9.96
N LEU A 109 -3.48 -9.14 -11.22
CA LEU A 109 -3.25 -10.08 -12.33
C LEU A 109 -1.81 -10.09 -12.86
N GLN A 110 -0.98 -9.12 -12.44
CA GLN A 110 0.38 -8.98 -12.94
C GLN A 110 1.31 -9.99 -12.27
N GLU A 111 1.93 -10.87 -13.06
CA GLU A 111 2.85 -11.90 -12.56
C GLU A 111 3.96 -11.34 -11.66
N ARG A 112 4.39 -10.10 -11.93
CA ARG A 112 5.45 -9.42 -11.15
C ARG A 112 5.04 -9.07 -9.71
N LEU A 113 3.74 -9.07 -9.40
CA LEU A 113 3.21 -8.89 -8.06
C LEU A 113 2.87 -10.21 -7.37
N MET A 114 2.97 -11.35 -8.06
CA MET A 114 2.69 -12.65 -7.47
C MET A 114 3.50 -12.90 -6.20
N GLY A 115 2.78 -13.29 -5.15
CA GLY A 115 3.32 -13.56 -3.83
C GLY A 115 3.60 -12.32 -2.99
N ALA A 116 3.37 -11.10 -3.49
CA ALA A 116 3.29 -9.93 -2.60
C ALA A 116 2.10 -10.11 -1.64
N SER A 117 2.15 -9.46 -0.48
CA SER A 117 0.95 -9.32 0.36
C SER A 117 0.28 -8.00 0.04
N LEU A 118 -1.02 -7.90 0.30
CA LEU A 118 -1.81 -6.71 0.05
C LEU A 118 -2.25 -6.07 1.37
N LEU A 119 -1.78 -4.87 1.66
CA LEU A 119 -2.35 -4.05 2.73
C LEU A 119 -3.24 -2.97 2.13
N VAL A 120 -4.52 -2.99 2.44
CA VAL A 120 -5.46 -1.94 2.07
C VAL A 120 -5.50 -0.91 3.21
N LEU A 121 -5.05 0.31 2.93
CA LEU A 121 -5.19 1.43 3.85
C LEU A 121 -6.45 2.21 3.48
N LYS A 122 -7.48 2.07 4.30
CA LYS A 122 -8.70 2.88 4.25
C LYS A 122 -8.38 4.25 4.88
N ASN A 123 -7.90 5.18 4.08
CA ASN A 123 -7.43 6.48 4.51
C ASN A 123 -8.58 7.51 4.65
N LYS A 124 -8.30 8.61 5.34
CA LYS A 124 -9.26 9.69 5.68
C LYS A 124 -10.38 9.21 6.59
N SER A 125 -10.09 8.25 7.47
CA SER A 125 -11.04 7.74 8.47
C SER A 125 -11.39 8.78 9.55
N ASP A 126 -10.65 9.89 9.62
CA ASP A 126 -10.97 11.05 10.46
C ASP A 126 -12.12 11.91 9.93
N VAL A 127 -12.53 11.73 8.67
CA VAL A 127 -13.60 12.53 8.07
C VAL A 127 -14.97 11.91 8.36
N ALA A 128 -15.89 12.73 8.88
CA ALA A 128 -17.26 12.32 9.15
C ALA A 128 -17.97 11.85 7.87
N GLY A 129 -18.71 10.74 7.95
CA GLY A 129 -19.43 10.16 6.81
C GLY A 129 -18.57 9.34 5.84
N CYS A 130 -17.28 9.14 6.14
CA CYS A 130 -16.44 8.21 5.39
C CYS A 130 -17.04 6.79 5.39
N MET A 131 -16.72 6.02 4.36
CA MET A 131 -17.09 4.62 4.21
C MET A 131 -16.67 3.80 5.44
N SER A 132 -17.39 2.73 5.76
CA SER A 132 -16.92 1.74 6.74
C SER A 132 -15.85 0.84 6.13
N GLU A 133 -15.18 0.02 6.96
CA GLU A 133 -14.28 -1.01 6.43
C GLU A 133 -15.04 -2.03 5.56
N ASP A 134 -16.25 -2.41 5.97
CA ASP A 134 -17.12 -3.32 5.22
C ASP A 134 -17.55 -2.75 3.86
N ASP A 135 -17.80 -1.44 3.77
CA ASP A 135 -18.12 -0.79 2.50
C ASP A 135 -16.94 -0.87 1.53
N ILE A 136 -15.72 -0.59 2.02
CA ILE A 136 -14.50 -0.68 1.20
C ILE A 136 -14.21 -2.14 0.83
N ALA A 137 -14.30 -3.08 1.78
CA ALA A 137 -14.04 -4.48 1.53
C ALA A 137 -14.99 -5.05 0.47
N ARG A 138 -16.28 -4.70 0.52
CA ARG A 138 -17.27 -5.07 -0.49
C ARG A 138 -17.01 -4.37 -1.83
N GLY A 139 -16.78 -3.06 -1.83
CA GLY A 139 -16.56 -2.30 -3.07
C GLY A 139 -15.30 -2.71 -3.83
N LEU A 140 -14.22 -3.04 -3.11
CA LEU A 140 -12.99 -3.59 -3.68
C LEU A 140 -13.08 -5.11 -3.95
N GLN A 141 -14.16 -5.77 -3.52
CA GLN A 141 -14.34 -7.21 -3.65
C GLN A 141 -13.15 -8.01 -3.05
N LEU A 142 -12.68 -7.63 -1.85
CA LEU A 142 -11.48 -8.21 -1.25
C LEU A 142 -11.60 -9.72 -1.03
N GLU A 143 -12.80 -10.21 -0.70
CA GLU A 143 -13.03 -11.64 -0.52
C GLU A 143 -12.83 -12.46 -1.81
N ALA A 144 -12.98 -11.86 -2.98
CA ALA A 144 -12.72 -12.51 -4.26
C ALA A 144 -11.21 -12.68 -4.53
N ILE A 145 -10.36 -11.94 -3.82
CA ILE A 145 -8.90 -12.03 -3.95
C ILE A 145 -8.41 -13.27 -3.21
N LYS A 146 -8.13 -14.34 -3.96
CA LYS A 146 -7.55 -15.59 -3.42
C LYS A 146 -6.05 -15.73 -3.68
N THR A 147 -5.51 -14.90 -4.56
CA THR A 147 -4.10 -14.97 -5.01
C THR A 147 -3.11 -14.33 -4.06
N HIS A 148 -3.58 -13.41 -3.20
CA HIS A 148 -2.74 -12.64 -2.28
C HIS A 148 -3.35 -12.67 -0.88
N LYS A 149 -2.51 -12.85 0.15
CA LYS A 149 -2.92 -12.59 1.53
C LYS A 149 -3.16 -11.09 1.66
N TRP A 150 -4.31 -10.72 2.20
CA TRP A 150 -4.69 -9.32 2.35
C TRP A 150 -5.11 -8.96 3.77
N HIS A 151 -5.01 -7.69 4.10
CA HIS A 151 -5.57 -7.08 5.30
C HIS A 151 -6.06 -5.67 4.98
N ILE A 152 -7.10 -5.21 5.66
CA ILE A 152 -7.61 -3.85 5.57
C ILE A 152 -7.46 -3.18 6.93
N LEU A 153 -7.04 -1.92 6.94
CA LEU A 153 -6.84 -1.15 8.16
C LEU A 153 -7.37 0.29 7.95
N PRO A 154 -8.24 0.80 8.83
CA PRO A 154 -8.66 2.20 8.81
C PRO A 154 -7.49 3.06 9.25
N CYS A 155 -7.17 4.12 8.53
CA CYS A 155 -6.09 5.03 8.89
C CYS A 155 -6.43 6.48 8.60
N SER A 156 -5.59 7.38 9.11
CA SER A 156 -5.65 8.80 8.79
C SER A 156 -4.24 9.35 8.60
N ALA A 157 -3.94 9.74 7.36
CA ALA A 157 -2.68 10.40 7.02
C ALA A 157 -2.51 11.75 7.75
N MET A 158 -3.60 12.42 8.12
CA MET A 158 -3.55 13.71 8.80
C MET A 158 -3.24 13.56 10.29
N THR A 159 -3.94 12.66 10.97
CA THR A 159 -3.78 12.45 12.42
C THR A 159 -2.62 11.51 12.76
N GLY A 160 -2.30 10.57 11.87
CA GLY A 160 -1.34 9.49 12.11
C GLY A 160 -1.99 8.19 12.60
N LEU A 161 -3.34 8.15 12.72
CA LEU A 161 -4.08 6.97 13.15
C LEU A 161 -3.68 5.74 12.31
N ASN A 162 -3.29 4.67 13.00
CA ASN A 162 -3.02 3.34 12.46
C ASN A 162 -1.89 3.25 11.42
N LEU A 163 -1.05 4.28 11.27
CA LEU A 163 0.05 4.22 10.30
C LEU A 163 1.17 3.29 10.77
N HIS A 164 1.52 3.30 12.05
CA HIS A 164 2.53 2.40 12.62
C HIS A 164 2.02 0.97 12.69
N GLU A 165 0.74 0.78 12.99
CA GLU A 165 0.04 -0.49 12.97
C GLU A 165 0.05 -1.10 11.56
N GLY A 166 -0.12 -0.27 10.53
CA GLY A 166 0.08 -0.69 9.14
C GLY A 166 1.50 -1.20 8.88
N LEU A 167 2.54 -0.47 9.32
CA LEU A 167 3.93 -0.93 9.19
C LEU A 167 4.21 -2.20 10.00
N ALA A 168 3.64 -2.32 11.20
CA ALA A 168 3.73 -3.50 12.04
C ALA A 168 3.18 -4.73 11.31
N TRP A 169 2.00 -4.60 10.69
CA TRP A 169 1.42 -5.67 9.88
C TRP A 169 2.33 -6.08 8.72
N VAL A 170 2.91 -5.10 8.01
CA VAL A 170 3.83 -5.37 6.89
C VAL A 170 5.03 -6.19 7.36
N VAL A 171 5.67 -5.79 8.45
CA VAL A 171 6.83 -6.49 9.01
C VAL A 171 6.45 -7.87 9.55
N GLN A 172 5.32 -7.97 10.25
CA GLN A 172 4.86 -9.25 10.79
C GLN A 172 4.54 -10.25 9.68
N ASP A 173 3.85 -9.83 8.62
CA ASP A 173 3.56 -10.69 7.48
C ASP A 173 4.84 -11.16 6.77
N ALA A 174 5.85 -10.32 6.68
CA ALA A 174 7.16 -10.72 6.16
C ALA A 174 7.86 -11.75 7.05
N LYS A 175 7.80 -11.59 8.37
CA LYS A 175 8.31 -12.58 9.34
C LYS A 175 7.58 -13.92 9.15
N ASP A 176 6.24 -13.92 9.10
CA ASP A 176 5.46 -15.15 8.95
C ASP A 176 5.82 -15.91 7.67
N ARG A 177 6.01 -15.21 6.55
CA ARG A 177 6.43 -15.82 5.27
C ARG A 177 7.85 -16.38 5.29
N LEU A 178 8.72 -15.88 6.18
CA LEU A 178 10.05 -16.46 6.41
C LEU A 178 9.98 -17.76 7.21
N PHE A 179 9.05 -17.87 8.18
CA PHE A 179 8.93 -19.02 9.08
C PHE A 179 8.08 -20.19 8.55
N LEU A 180 7.23 -19.94 7.54
CA LEU A 180 6.39 -20.98 6.92
C LEU A 180 7.18 -21.97 6.02
N TYR A 181 8.51 -21.90 6.01
CA TYR A 181 9.43 -22.75 5.25
C TYR A 181 10.77 -22.91 5.96
#